data_AF-K0IHT2-F1
#
_entry.id   AF-K0IHT2-F1
#
_cell.length_a   1.000
_cell.length_b   1.000
_cell.length_c   1.000
_cell.angle_alpha   90.00
_cell.angle_beta   90.00
_cell.angle_gamma   90.00
#
_symmetry.space_group_name_H-M   'P 1'
#
loop_
_entity.id
_entity.type
_entity.pdbx_description
1 polymer ?
#
loop_
_entity_poly.entity_id
_entity_poly.type
_entity_poly.pdbx_seq_one_letter_code
_entity_poly.pdbx_strand_id
1 'polypeptide(L)'
;MYANALLNAFTIIAFFLLVNQPGKHIYAQENVNETGTSIPSNQNLPNTEASVASMQVQWIQLSLQFVIGGLVAGFALYFANRLLDHYRRPILRIAKDKSPVLRAFHSEVYSVSSPLLGAIPSIKTKYLVEYVANRIIVRNDGRNAAENCKAVLRIDGNEEKVAWISPTSGHTMTINANSVEYVDLCAILKGDQAQIVNDIRTEVSKLPTSGTNSYTKQTEVYEDSIKARTEVKKHYQSPDALPRVIAPTEDGWQQPPHRNRILAPTKAQIVITAKNAEPCVVDIEILAQPVDGRAIKFI
;
A
#
# COMPACT_ATOMS: atom_id res chain seq x y z
N MET A 1 0.61 17.13 13.35
CA MET A 1 1.14 18.51 13.23
C MET A 1 0.05 19.59 13.42
N TYR A 2 -1.18 19.40 12.94
CA TYR A 2 -2.28 20.38 13.12
C TYR A 2 -2.85 20.52 14.55
N ALA A 3 -2.71 19.50 15.41
CA ALA A 3 -3.23 19.55 16.78
C ALA A 3 -2.55 20.63 17.66
N ASN A 4 -1.24 20.84 17.50
CA ASN A 4 -0.51 21.86 18.26
C ASN A 4 -0.88 23.29 17.82
N ALA A 5 -1.26 23.47 16.54
CA ALA A 5 -1.69 24.78 16.04
C ALA A 5 -3.07 25.17 16.60
N LEU A 6 -4.00 24.21 16.70
CA LEU A 6 -5.32 24.43 17.30
C LEU A 6 -5.25 24.68 18.81
N LEU A 7 -4.37 23.97 19.52
CA LEU A 7 -4.16 24.19 20.95
C LEU A 7 -3.60 25.61 21.20
N ASN A 8 -2.59 26.04 20.44
CA ASN A 8 -2.02 27.38 20.55
C ASN A 8 -3.01 28.49 20.20
N ALA A 9 -3.89 28.29 19.21
CA ALA A 9 -4.92 29.26 18.88
C ALA A 9 -5.94 29.44 20.03
N PHE A 10 -6.34 28.35 20.69
CA PHE A 10 -7.24 28.42 21.85
C PHE A 10 -6.59 29.13 23.05
N THR A 11 -5.31 28.89 23.31
CA THR A 11 -4.59 29.55 24.41
C THR A 11 -4.48 31.06 24.16
N ILE A 12 -4.23 31.48 22.92
CA ILE A 12 -4.13 32.91 22.54
C ILE A 12 -5.49 33.60 22.66
N ILE A 13 -6.58 32.96 22.23
CA ILE A 13 -7.94 33.52 22.35
C ILE A 13 -8.37 33.64 23.81
N ALA A 14 -8.09 32.62 24.64
CA ALA A 14 -8.37 32.68 26.07
C ALA A 14 -7.56 33.79 26.77
N PHE A 15 -6.29 33.96 26.40
CA PHE A 15 -5.44 35.03 26.93
C PHE A 15 -5.92 36.43 26.50
N PHE A 16 -6.32 36.61 25.24
CA PHE A 16 -6.89 37.88 24.77
C PHE A 16 -8.21 38.24 25.46
N LEU A 17 -9.06 37.26 25.75
CA LEU A 17 -10.32 37.48 26.47
C LEU A 17 -10.09 37.77 27.97
N LEU A 18 -9.00 37.28 28.55
CA LEU A 18 -8.58 37.60 29.92
C LEU A 18 -7.93 38.98 30.04
N VAL A 19 -7.15 39.40 29.05
CA VAL A 19 -6.41 40.68 29.10
C VAL A 19 -7.25 41.87 28.64
N ASN A 20 -8.24 41.68 27.77
CA ASN A 20 -9.11 42.76 27.28
C ASN A 20 -10.50 42.80 27.94
N GLN A 21 -10.60 42.60 29.25
CA GLN A 21 -11.78 43.05 29.98
C GLN A 21 -11.65 44.58 30.15
N PRO A 22 -12.40 45.41 29.41
CA PRO A 22 -12.35 46.85 29.62
C PRO A 22 -12.80 47.11 31.06
N GLY A 23 -11.90 47.68 31.87
CA GLY A 23 -12.24 48.15 33.20
C GLY A 23 -13.45 49.06 33.07
N LYS A 24 -14.59 48.63 33.62
CA LYS A 24 -15.78 49.47 33.72
C LYS A 24 -15.43 50.66 34.62
N HIS A 25 -14.99 51.75 34.01
CA HIS A 25 -14.98 53.06 34.64
C HIS A 25 -16.44 53.41 34.94
N ILE A 26 -16.81 53.31 36.21
CA ILE A 26 -18.05 53.85 36.74
C ILE A 26 -17.91 55.37 36.66
N TYR A 27 -18.41 55.97 35.59
CA TYR A 27 -18.61 57.41 35.53
C TYR A 27 -19.81 57.74 36.42
N ALA A 28 -19.54 58.32 37.59
CA ALA A 28 -20.54 58.98 38.40
C ALA A 28 -21.04 60.22 37.63
N GLN A 29 -22.30 60.20 37.19
CA GLN A 29 -22.99 61.36 36.65
C GLN A 29 -23.33 62.30 37.81
N GLU A 30 -22.56 63.38 37.94
CA GLU A 30 -22.86 64.49 38.83
C GLU A 30 -23.91 65.40 38.16
N ASN A 31 -25.18 65.24 38.53
CA ASN A 31 -26.21 66.22 38.21
C ASN A 31 -26.39 67.13 39.43
N VAL A 32 -25.76 68.30 39.35
CA VAL A 32 -26.09 69.46 40.19
C VAL A 32 -27.38 70.07 39.67
N ASN A 33 -28.40 70.13 40.52
CA ASN A 33 -29.35 71.24 40.52
C ASN A 33 -29.95 71.40 41.92
N GLU A 34 -29.72 72.58 42.47
CA GLU A 34 -30.20 73.07 43.76
C GLU A 34 -31.73 73.20 43.77
N THR A 35 -32.38 72.77 44.85
CA THR A 35 -33.18 73.66 45.73
C THR A 35 -33.74 72.84 46.88
N GLY A 36 -33.50 73.35 48.10
CA GLY A 36 -33.71 72.61 49.33
C GLY A 36 -35.16 72.39 49.71
N THR A 37 -35.41 71.28 50.40
CA THR A 37 -36.32 71.22 51.55
C THR A 37 -35.92 70.03 52.42
N SER A 38 -35.94 70.26 53.72
CA SER A 38 -35.41 69.44 54.81
C SER A 38 -36.18 68.13 55.11
N ILE A 39 -35.50 67.21 55.84
CA ILE A 39 -35.99 66.08 56.68
C ILE A 39 -36.03 64.69 55.98
N PRO A 40 -35.74 63.54 56.65
CA PRO A 40 -34.93 63.25 57.85
C PRO A 40 -33.77 62.27 57.58
N SER A 41 -32.80 62.26 58.51
CA SER A 41 -31.81 61.19 58.68
C SER A 41 -32.49 59.90 59.18
N ASN A 42 -32.49 58.84 58.36
CA ASN A 42 -32.27 57.48 58.83
C ASN A 42 -32.24 56.52 57.64
N GLN A 43 -31.07 56.20 57.12
CA GLN A 43 -30.88 54.98 56.35
C GLN A 43 -29.54 54.36 56.71
N ASN A 44 -29.62 53.25 57.43
CA ASN A 44 -28.53 52.31 57.69
C ASN A 44 -27.82 52.01 56.37
N LEU A 45 -26.51 52.25 56.30
CA LEU A 45 -25.68 51.75 55.20
C LEU A 45 -25.78 50.21 55.20
N PRO A 46 -26.28 49.57 54.13
CA PRO A 46 -26.24 48.13 54.03
C PRO A 46 -24.79 47.68 53.83
N ASN A 47 -24.37 46.71 54.63
CA ASN A 47 -23.05 46.08 54.61
C ASN A 47 -22.57 45.72 53.18
N THR A 48 -21.60 46.47 52.68
CA THR A 48 -20.98 46.33 51.34
C THR A 48 -20.21 45.01 51.16
N GLU A 49 -19.94 44.27 52.23
CA GLU A 49 -19.14 43.04 52.19
C GLU A 49 -19.85 41.85 51.54
N ALA A 50 -21.19 41.81 51.55
CA ALA A 50 -21.95 40.71 50.93
C ALA A 50 -21.92 40.74 49.39
N SER A 51 -21.62 41.90 48.78
CA SER A 51 -21.61 42.10 47.33
C SER A 51 -20.43 41.41 46.63
N VAL A 52 -19.23 41.52 47.21
CA VAL A 52 -17.99 41.01 46.59
C VAL A 52 -17.95 39.48 46.55
N ALA A 53 -18.42 38.82 47.60
CA ALA A 53 -18.49 37.36 47.65
C ALA A 53 -19.43 36.77 46.58
N SER A 54 -20.55 37.45 46.32
CA SER A 54 -21.51 37.01 45.29
C SER A 54 -20.94 37.08 43.86
N MET A 55 -20.08 38.07 43.59
CA MET A 55 -19.45 38.26 42.28
C MET A 55 -18.38 37.21 42.01
N GLN A 56 -17.62 36.80 43.02
CA GLN A 56 -16.58 35.77 42.89
C GLN A 56 -17.15 34.38 42.55
N VAL A 57 -18.30 34.01 43.15
CA VAL A 57 -18.97 32.73 42.87
C VAL A 57 -19.46 32.66 41.42
N GLN A 58 -19.95 33.76 40.85
CA GLN A 58 -20.42 33.82 39.46
C GLN A 58 -19.29 33.60 38.43
N TRP A 59 -18.10 34.15 38.67
CA TRP A 59 -16.94 33.97 37.78
C TRP A 59 -16.41 32.53 37.78
N ILE A 60 -16.40 31.87 38.93
CA ILE A 60 -15.99 30.46 39.03
C ILE A 60 -16.99 29.57 38.27
N GLN A 61 -18.29 29.81 38.44
CA GLN A 61 -19.32 29.05 37.74
C GLN A 61 -19.24 29.25 36.21
N LEU A 62 -19.05 30.49 35.77
CA LEU A 62 -18.87 30.81 34.35
C LEU A 62 -17.62 30.10 33.77
N SER A 63 -16.49 30.18 34.48
CA SER A 63 -15.24 29.52 34.08
C SER A 63 -15.41 28.01 33.98
N LEU A 64 -16.08 27.40 34.96
CA LEU A 64 -16.36 25.97 34.96
C LEU A 64 -17.26 25.56 33.80
N GLN A 65 -18.30 26.35 33.49
CA GLN A 65 -19.16 26.10 32.33
C GLN A 65 -18.38 26.17 31.01
N PHE A 66 -17.46 27.13 30.86
CA PHE A 66 -16.59 27.20 29.69
C PHE A 66 -15.66 25.99 29.58
N VAL A 67 -15.05 25.54 30.70
CA VAL A 67 -14.18 24.36 30.70
C VAL A 67 -14.95 23.10 30.34
N ILE A 68 -16.09 22.86 30.99
CA ILE A 68 -16.92 21.68 30.72
C ILE A 68 -17.45 21.72 29.28
N GLY A 69 -17.97 22.86 28.83
CA GLY A 69 -18.46 23.05 27.47
C GLY A 69 -17.35 22.82 26.43
N GLY A 70 -16.15 23.36 26.68
CA GLY A 70 -14.98 23.15 25.83
C GLY A 70 -14.54 21.70 25.75
N LEU A 71 -14.54 20.97 26.88
CA LEU A 71 -14.22 19.53 26.91
C LEU A 71 -15.25 18.72 26.13
N VAL A 72 -16.54 18.95 26.35
CA VAL A 72 -17.62 18.24 25.64
C VAL A 72 -17.53 18.49 24.13
N ALA A 73 -17.35 19.74 23.71
CA ALA A 73 -17.18 20.08 22.30
C ALA A 73 -15.91 19.44 21.70
N GLY A 74 -14.80 19.45 22.45
CA GLY A 74 -13.55 18.82 22.04
C GLY A 74 -13.68 17.30 21.86
N PHE A 75 -14.32 16.60 22.80
CA PHE A 75 -14.60 15.17 22.68
C PHE A 75 -15.55 14.88 21.51
N ALA A 76 -16.62 15.64 21.35
CA ALA A 76 -17.57 15.47 20.26
C ALA A 76 -16.87 15.61 18.89
N LEU A 77 -16.03 16.63 18.71
CA LEU A 77 -15.26 16.83 17.48
C LEU A 77 -14.25 15.70 17.25
N TYR A 78 -13.57 15.24 18.29
CA TYR A 78 -12.65 14.10 18.22
C TYR A 78 -13.37 12.82 17.74
N PHE A 79 -14.51 12.47 18.35
CA PHE A 79 -15.28 11.29 17.95
C PHE A 79 -15.89 11.43 16.56
N ALA A 80 -16.43 12.60 16.21
CA ALA A 80 -16.95 12.86 14.87
C ALA A 80 -15.87 12.66 13.81
N ASN A 81 -14.66 13.19 14.02
CA ASN A 81 -13.53 12.97 13.11
C ASN A 81 -13.12 11.50 13.05
N ARG A 82 -13.05 10.81 14.20
CA ARG A 82 -12.70 9.39 14.25
C ARG A 82 -13.70 8.50 13.52
N LEU A 83 -15.00 8.79 13.66
CA LEU A 83 -16.08 8.09 12.96
C LEU A 83 -16.07 8.39 11.47
N LEU A 84 -15.84 9.64 11.09
CA LEU A 84 -15.74 10.05 9.70
C LEU A 84 -14.51 9.43 9.02
N ASP A 85 -13.37 9.36 9.72
CA ASP A 85 -12.19 8.64 9.25
C ASP A 85 -12.49 7.17 9.07
N HIS A 86 -13.12 6.51 10.05
CA HIS A 86 -13.49 5.10 9.96
C HIS A 86 -14.45 4.83 8.78
N TYR A 87 -15.46 5.67 8.60
CA TYR A 87 -16.41 5.59 7.50
C TYR A 87 -15.76 5.82 6.13
N ARG A 88 -14.70 6.63 6.08
CA ARG A 88 -13.94 6.93 4.87
C ARG A 88 -12.86 5.89 4.57
N ARG A 89 -12.60 4.91 5.44
CA ARG A 89 -11.57 3.91 5.17
C ARG A 89 -11.94 3.05 3.94
N PRO A 90 -11.01 2.84 3.02
CA PRO A 90 -11.16 1.83 1.97
C PRO A 90 -11.32 0.43 2.59
N ILE A 91 -12.03 -0.45 1.90
CA ILE A 91 -12.28 -1.82 2.36
C ILE A 91 -11.72 -2.76 1.30
N LEU A 92 -10.55 -3.32 1.58
CA LEU A 92 -9.88 -4.26 0.67
C LEU A 92 -10.36 -5.68 0.90
N ARG A 93 -10.68 -6.39 -0.20
CA ARG A 93 -11.09 -7.80 -0.18
C ARG A 93 -10.50 -8.56 -1.35
N ILE A 94 -10.17 -9.82 -1.14
CA ILE A 94 -9.81 -10.75 -2.21
C ILE A 94 -11.07 -11.48 -2.67
N ALA A 95 -11.40 -11.41 -3.96
CA ALA A 95 -12.56 -12.10 -4.53
C ALA A 95 -12.25 -13.59 -4.71
N LYS A 96 -12.39 -14.37 -3.63
CA LYS A 96 -12.07 -15.81 -3.58
C LYS A 96 -12.87 -16.64 -4.60
N ASP A 97 -14.12 -16.26 -4.86
CA ASP A 97 -15.05 -16.91 -5.80
C ASP A 97 -14.60 -16.82 -7.27
N LYS A 98 -13.85 -15.78 -7.60
CA LYS A 98 -13.36 -15.51 -8.97
C LYS A 98 -11.85 -15.71 -9.12
N SER A 99 -11.18 -16.13 -8.04
CA SER A 99 -9.72 -16.29 -7.99
C SER A 99 -9.32 -17.77 -7.81
N PRO A 100 -8.09 -18.15 -8.18
CA PRO A 100 -7.23 -17.45 -9.12
C PRO A 100 -7.82 -17.39 -10.54
N VAL A 101 -7.55 -16.29 -11.23
CA VAL A 101 -7.65 -16.16 -12.68
C VAL A 101 -6.36 -16.70 -13.28
N LEU A 102 -6.48 -17.57 -14.28
CA LEU A 102 -5.32 -18.16 -14.94
C LEU A 102 -4.92 -17.31 -16.15
N ARG A 103 -3.63 -16.99 -16.27
CA ARG A 103 -3.10 -16.29 -17.44
C ARG A 103 -1.78 -16.87 -17.91
N ALA A 104 -1.75 -17.36 -19.14
CA ALA A 104 -0.53 -17.81 -19.77
C ALA A 104 0.40 -16.62 -20.09
N PHE A 105 1.69 -16.81 -19.88
CA PHE A 105 2.75 -15.94 -20.37
C PHE A 105 3.98 -16.75 -20.77
N HIS A 106 4.85 -16.14 -21.56
CA HIS A 106 6.08 -16.77 -22.03
C HIS A 106 7.27 -16.14 -21.31
N SER A 107 8.07 -16.96 -20.64
CA SER A 107 9.34 -16.54 -20.05
C SER A 107 10.48 -16.96 -20.96
N GLU A 108 11.39 -16.04 -21.24
CA GLU A 108 12.52 -16.25 -22.12
C GLU A 108 13.65 -16.97 -21.38
N VAL A 109 14.08 -18.13 -21.89
CA VAL A 109 15.22 -18.87 -21.34
C VAL A 109 16.54 -18.27 -21.82
N TYR A 110 16.59 -17.94 -23.11
CA TYR A 110 17.67 -17.21 -23.75
C TYR A 110 17.13 -16.46 -24.98
N SER A 111 17.81 -15.39 -25.35
CA SER A 111 17.69 -14.71 -26.64
C SER A 111 19.07 -14.32 -27.16
N VAL A 112 19.21 -14.36 -28.47
CA VAL A 112 20.38 -13.95 -29.23
C VAL A 112 19.93 -12.83 -30.16
N SER A 113 20.55 -11.66 -30.04
CA SER A 113 20.05 -10.44 -30.69
C SER A 113 20.50 -10.31 -32.15
N SER A 114 21.31 -11.24 -32.65
CA SER A 114 21.89 -11.17 -33.99
C SER A 114 20.84 -11.30 -35.10
N PRO A 115 20.69 -10.28 -35.98
CA PRO A 115 19.84 -10.36 -37.15
C PRO A 115 20.27 -11.45 -38.14
N LEU A 116 21.58 -11.74 -38.20
CA LEU A 116 22.13 -12.75 -39.09
C LEU A 116 21.68 -14.17 -38.71
N LEU A 117 21.54 -14.45 -37.41
CA LEU A 117 21.01 -15.73 -36.94
C LEU A 117 19.51 -15.86 -37.20
N GLY A 118 18.77 -14.75 -37.11
CA GLY A 118 17.33 -14.73 -37.44
C GLY A 118 17.04 -15.07 -38.91
N ALA A 119 18.02 -14.91 -39.80
CA ALA A 119 17.89 -15.28 -41.21
C ALA A 119 18.01 -16.79 -41.47
N ILE A 120 18.49 -17.58 -40.50
CA ILE A 120 18.66 -19.03 -40.63
C ILE A 120 17.41 -19.73 -40.07
N PRO A 121 16.52 -20.30 -40.90
CA PRO A 121 15.22 -20.81 -40.43
C PRO A 121 15.32 -21.97 -39.43
N SER A 122 16.45 -22.70 -39.42
CA SER A 122 16.68 -23.83 -38.52
C SER A 122 17.16 -23.42 -37.12
N ILE A 123 17.52 -22.15 -36.92
CA ILE A 123 18.06 -21.64 -35.65
C ILE A 123 17.03 -20.76 -34.97
N LYS A 124 16.61 -21.17 -33.77
CA LYS A 124 15.79 -20.34 -32.90
C LYS A 124 16.68 -19.33 -32.18
N THR A 125 16.51 -18.06 -32.50
CA THR A 125 17.20 -16.95 -31.82
C THR A 125 16.73 -16.75 -30.38
N LYS A 126 15.53 -17.23 -30.04
CA LYS A 126 15.00 -17.21 -28.67
C LYS A 126 14.30 -18.53 -28.33
N TYR A 127 14.39 -18.94 -27.07
CA TYR A 127 13.62 -20.05 -26.55
C TYR A 127 12.70 -19.57 -25.44
N LEU A 128 11.40 -19.80 -25.61
CA LEU A 128 10.35 -19.37 -24.69
C LEU A 128 9.75 -20.59 -24.00
N VAL A 129 9.54 -20.50 -22.69
CA VAL A 129 8.79 -21.47 -21.91
C VAL A 129 7.47 -20.87 -21.44
N GLU A 130 6.39 -21.62 -21.57
CA GLU A 130 5.06 -21.15 -21.18
C GLU A 130 4.82 -21.43 -19.69
N TYR A 131 4.41 -20.39 -18.97
CA TYR A 131 3.96 -20.45 -17.58
C TYR A 131 2.51 -19.98 -17.48
N VAL A 132 1.75 -20.56 -16.55
CA VAL A 132 0.38 -20.15 -16.23
C VAL A 132 0.37 -19.42 -14.90
N ALA A 133 0.27 -18.09 -14.95
CA ALA A 133 0.16 -17.24 -13.78
C ALA A 133 -1.18 -17.45 -13.07
N ASN A 134 -1.11 -17.58 -11.75
CA ASN A 134 -2.23 -17.63 -10.81
C ASN A 134 -2.41 -16.25 -10.20
N ARG A 135 -3.42 -15.55 -10.71
CA ARG A 135 -3.68 -14.16 -10.40
C ARG A 135 -4.88 -14.02 -9.50
N ILE A 136 -4.76 -13.26 -8.43
CA ILE A 136 -5.89 -12.93 -7.56
C ILE A 136 -6.49 -11.59 -7.92
N ILE A 137 -7.78 -11.45 -7.66
CA ILE A 137 -8.51 -10.19 -7.82
C ILE A 137 -8.64 -9.54 -6.45
N VAL A 138 -8.06 -8.35 -6.30
CA VAL A 138 -8.17 -7.51 -5.12
C VAL A 138 -9.17 -6.40 -5.43
N ARG A 139 -10.21 -6.30 -4.62
CA ARG A 139 -11.29 -5.32 -4.77
C ARG A 139 -11.25 -4.31 -3.63
N ASN A 140 -11.53 -3.06 -3.95
CA ASN A 140 -11.82 -2.05 -2.95
C ASN A 140 -13.33 -1.78 -2.94
N ASP A 141 -14.04 -2.30 -1.94
CA ASP A 141 -15.48 -2.07 -1.75
C ASP A 141 -15.77 -0.76 -0.97
N GLY A 142 -14.73 0.00 -0.62
CA GLY A 142 -14.85 1.28 0.06
C GLY A 142 -15.19 2.44 -0.87
N ARG A 143 -15.57 3.57 -0.28
CA ARG A 143 -15.93 4.80 -1.00
C ARG A 143 -14.74 5.66 -1.43
N ASN A 144 -13.56 5.40 -0.87
CA ASN A 144 -12.33 6.12 -1.16
C ASN A 144 -11.27 5.17 -1.70
N ALA A 145 -10.28 5.72 -2.39
CA ALA A 145 -9.16 4.96 -2.92
C ALA A 145 -8.27 4.40 -1.79
N ALA A 146 -7.80 3.18 -1.97
CA ALA A 146 -6.76 2.56 -1.14
C ALA A 146 -5.39 2.92 -1.71
N GLU A 147 -4.63 3.73 -0.97
CA GLU A 147 -3.37 4.31 -1.45
C GLU A 147 -2.17 3.44 -1.07
N ASN A 148 -1.18 3.40 -1.97
CA ASN A 148 0.09 2.69 -1.75
C ASN A 148 -0.08 1.23 -1.33
N CYS A 149 -1.02 0.55 -1.97
CA CYS A 149 -1.30 -0.85 -1.75
C CYS A 149 -0.07 -1.71 -2.06
N LYS A 150 0.26 -2.61 -1.15
CA LYS A 150 1.34 -3.61 -1.30
C LYS A 150 0.76 -5.00 -1.11
N ALA A 151 1.23 -5.92 -1.92
CA ALA A 151 0.90 -7.33 -1.80
C ALA A 151 2.13 -8.11 -1.35
N VAL A 152 1.94 -8.97 -0.36
CA VAL A 152 2.97 -9.80 0.25
C VAL A 152 2.46 -11.22 0.37
N LEU A 153 3.32 -12.18 0.07
CA LEU A 153 3.12 -13.60 0.35
C LEU A 153 3.92 -13.93 1.61
N ARG A 154 3.23 -14.36 2.67
CA ARG A 154 3.85 -14.76 3.94
C ARG A 154 3.98 -16.27 4.00
N ILE A 155 5.20 -16.78 4.05
CA ILE A 155 5.54 -18.21 4.09
C ILE A 155 6.48 -18.45 5.26
N ASP A 156 6.10 -19.33 6.19
CA ASP A 156 6.93 -19.71 7.35
C ASP A 156 7.47 -18.50 8.15
N GLY A 157 6.66 -17.44 8.25
CA GLY A 157 7.01 -16.18 8.93
C GLY A 157 7.82 -15.19 8.09
N ASN A 158 8.31 -15.58 6.91
CA ASN A 158 8.98 -14.68 5.98
C ASN A 158 7.95 -13.94 5.13
N GLU A 159 8.17 -12.63 4.94
CA GLU A 159 7.33 -11.78 4.12
C GLU A 159 7.99 -11.49 2.79
N GLU A 160 7.38 -11.96 1.72
CA GLU A 160 7.90 -11.83 0.38
C GLU A 160 7.00 -10.96 -0.48
N LYS A 161 7.55 -9.89 -1.05
CA LYS A 161 6.79 -9.03 -1.95
C LYS A 161 6.45 -9.78 -3.24
N VAL A 162 5.25 -9.53 -3.74
CA VAL A 162 4.75 -10.02 -5.03
C VAL A 162 4.32 -8.84 -5.90
N ALA A 163 4.25 -9.06 -7.21
CA ALA A 163 4.00 -7.99 -8.17
C ALA A 163 2.52 -7.76 -8.47
N TRP A 164 2.16 -6.49 -8.64
CA TRP A 164 0.96 -6.09 -9.35
C TRP A 164 1.18 -6.31 -10.86
N ILE A 165 0.11 -6.50 -11.65
CA ILE A 165 0.23 -6.71 -13.11
C ILE A 165 1.01 -5.61 -13.82
N SER A 166 0.79 -4.36 -13.40
CA SER A 166 1.15 -3.21 -14.24
C SER A 166 2.67 -3.04 -14.28
N PRO A 167 3.32 -3.23 -15.45
CA PRO A 167 4.78 -3.22 -15.59
C PRO A 167 5.40 -1.84 -15.33
N THR A 168 4.59 -0.78 -15.29
CA THR A 168 5.00 0.61 -15.04
C THR A 168 4.67 1.10 -13.63
N SER A 169 3.82 0.39 -12.88
CA SER A 169 3.58 0.71 -11.48
C SER A 169 4.62 -0.04 -10.66
N GLY A 170 5.42 0.67 -9.86
CA GLY A 170 6.36 0.02 -8.94
C GLY A 170 5.66 -0.93 -7.94
N HIS A 171 6.38 -1.34 -6.91
CA HIS A 171 5.89 -2.23 -5.82
C HIS A 171 4.68 -1.69 -5.00
N THR A 172 4.06 -0.59 -5.42
CA THR A 172 2.88 0.04 -4.82
C THR A 172 1.84 0.38 -5.88
N MET A 173 0.56 0.17 -5.55
CA MET A 173 -0.58 0.47 -6.41
C MET A 173 -1.64 1.30 -5.67
N THR A 174 -2.44 2.11 -6.36
CA THR A 174 -3.64 2.73 -5.76
C THR A 174 -4.87 2.04 -6.33
N ILE A 175 -5.70 1.44 -5.47
CA ILE A 175 -6.96 0.81 -5.87
C ILE A 175 -8.09 1.81 -5.66
N ASN A 176 -8.65 2.34 -6.75
CA ASN A 176 -9.73 3.31 -6.71
C ASN A 176 -10.99 2.77 -5.98
N ALA A 177 -11.88 3.67 -5.58
CA ALA A 177 -13.14 3.29 -4.94
C ALA A 177 -13.98 2.41 -5.88
N ASN A 178 -14.53 1.32 -5.35
CA ASN A 178 -15.33 0.34 -6.11
C ASN A 178 -14.62 -0.27 -7.32
N SER A 179 -13.29 -0.25 -7.38
CA SER A 179 -12.50 -0.83 -8.47
C SER A 179 -11.86 -2.17 -8.07
N VAL A 180 -11.31 -2.84 -9.08
CA VAL A 180 -10.54 -4.08 -8.91
C VAL A 180 -9.14 -3.89 -9.48
N GLU A 181 -8.17 -4.47 -8.81
CA GLU A 181 -6.81 -4.63 -9.29
C GLU A 181 -6.39 -6.09 -9.15
N TYR A 182 -5.26 -6.43 -9.76
CA TYR A 182 -4.82 -7.80 -9.87
C TYR A 182 -3.38 -7.97 -9.39
N VAL A 183 -3.16 -9.07 -8.67
CA VAL A 183 -1.84 -9.44 -8.15
C VAL A 183 -1.47 -10.80 -8.72
N ASP A 184 -0.28 -10.90 -9.29
CA ASP A 184 0.31 -12.17 -9.70
C ASP A 184 1.02 -12.78 -8.49
N LEU A 185 0.52 -13.91 -8.00
CA LEU A 185 1.09 -14.56 -6.81
C LEU A 185 2.19 -15.54 -7.19
N CYS A 186 1.88 -16.41 -8.14
CA CYS A 186 2.80 -17.43 -8.62
C CYS A 186 2.41 -17.86 -10.03
N ALA A 187 3.26 -18.64 -10.67
CA ALA A 187 3.01 -19.22 -11.96
C ALA A 187 3.55 -20.64 -12.02
N ILE A 188 2.90 -21.47 -12.83
CA ILE A 188 3.24 -22.88 -12.98
C ILE A 188 3.75 -23.14 -14.38
N LEU A 189 4.82 -23.91 -14.50
CA LEU A 189 5.33 -24.37 -15.78
C LEU A 189 4.29 -25.24 -16.49
N LYS A 190 4.00 -24.94 -17.75
CA LYS A 190 3.13 -25.77 -18.59
C LYS A 190 3.96 -26.78 -19.38
N GLY A 191 3.71 -28.07 -19.15
CA GLY A 191 4.41 -29.17 -19.82
C GLY A 191 5.34 -29.94 -18.89
N ASP A 192 6.06 -30.92 -19.45
CA ASP A 192 7.01 -31.74 -18.70
C ASP A 192 8.38 -31.06 -18.59
N GLN A 193 8.91 -30.92 -17.37
CA GLN A 193 10.20 -30.27 -17.13
C GLN A 193 11.36 -30.95 -17.86
N ALA A 194 11.41 -32.28 -17.85
CA ALA A 194 12.53 -33.02 -18.41
C ALA A 194 12.55 -32.89 -19.94
N GLN A 195 11.38 -32.99 -20.57
CA GLN A 195 11.22 -32.74 -22.00
C GLN A 195 11.63 -31.30 -22.36
N ILE A 196 11.12 -30.29 -21.66
CA ILE A 196 11.43 -28.89 -21.95
C ILE A 196 12.93 -28.61 -21.79
N VAL A 197 13.56 -29.12 -20.73
CA VAL A 197 15.01 -28.93 -20.52
C VAL A 197 15.83 -29.64 -21.61
N ASN A 198 15.42 -30.83 -22.05
CA ASN A 198 16.07 -31.51 -23.18
C ASN A 198 15.90 -30.73 -24.50
N ASP A 199 14.74 -30.14 -24.73
CA ASP A 199 14.47 -29.31 -25.90
C ASP A 199 15.32 -28.03 -25.87
N ILE A 200 15.43 -27.36 -24.71
CA ILE A 200 16.31 -26.20 -24.52
C ILE A 200 17.76 -26.55 -24.91
N ARG A 201 18.27 -27.70 -24.44
CA ARG A 201 19.65 -28.13 -24.74
C ARG A 201 19.82 -28.48 -26.21
N THR A 202 18.84 -29.17 -26.79
CA THR A 202 18.83 -29.50 -28.22
C THR A 202 18.89 -28.23 -29.06
N GLU A 203 18.06 -27.24 -28.76
CA GLU A 203 18.02 -25.98 -29.52
C GLU A 203 19.29 -25.15 -29.33
N VAL A 204 19.80 -25.02 -28.10
CA VAL A 204 21.04 -24.26 -27.86
C VAL A 204 22.26 -24.91 -28.51
N SER A 205 22.24 -26.25 -28.70
CA SER A 205 23.30 -26.98 -29.39
C SER A 205 23.40 -26.64 -30.87
N LYS A 206 22.32 -26.18 -31.50
CA LYS A 206 22.28 -25.73 -32.89
C LYS A 206 22.91 -24.35 -33.09
N LEU A 207 23.12 -23.58 -32.00
CA LEU A 207 23.79 -22.28 -32.09
C LEU A 207 25.25 -22.43 -32.53
N PRO A 208 25.78 -21.50 -33.36
CA PRO A 208 27.15 -21.58 -33.85
C PRO A 208 28.19 -21.57 -32.72
N THR A 209 29.26 -22.34 -32.90
CA THR A 209 30.28 -22.57 -31.86
C THR A 209 31.65 -22.04 -32.18
N SER A 210 31.92 -21.77 -33.46
CA SER A 210 33.20 -21.27 -33.94
C SER A 210 32.97 -20.47 -35.21
N GLY A 211 33.52 -19.26 -35.26
CA GLY A 211 33.62 -18.49 -36.49
C GLY A 211 34.90 -18.84 -37.20
N THR A 212 34.83 -19.62 -38.27
CA THR A 212 36.02 -19.98 -39.04
C THR A 212 36.53 -18.87 -39.97
N ASN A 213 35.97 -17.66 -39.97
CA ASN A 213 36.40 -16.60 -40.90
C ASN A 213 36.45 -15.18 -40.30
N SER A 214 37.50 -14.46 -40.72
CA SER A 214 38.08 -13.22 -40.20
C SER A 214 37.28 -11.93 -40.51
N TYR A 215 35.97 -11.89 -40.26
CA TYR A 215 35.19 -10.65 -40.38
C TYR A 215 34.65 -10.18 -39.02
N THR A 216 34.92 -8.92 -38.67
CA THR A 216 34.59 -8.31 -37.36
C THR A 216 33.09 -8.29 -37.02
N LYS A 217 32.18 -8.24 -38.01
CA LYS A 217 30.72 -8.35 -37.77
C LYS A 217 30.25 -9.76 -37.44
N GLN A 218 31.06 -10.77 -37.74
CA GLN A 218 30.76 -12.15 -37.38
C GLN A 218 31.03 -12.38 -35.89
N THR A 219 32.00 -11.67 -35.29
CA THR A 219 32.40 -11.81 -33.89
C THR A 219 31.25 -11.60 -32.89
N GLU A 220 30.45 -10.53 -33.04
CA GLU A 220 29.35 -10.21 -32.13
C GLU A 220 28.26 -11.30 -32.10
N VAL A 221 27.98 -11.91 -33.27
CA VAL A 221 27.03 -13.02 -33.40
C VAL A 221 27.48 -14.26 -32.63
N TYR A 222 28.79 -14.53 -32.64
CA TYR A 222 29.36 -15.65 -31.91
C TYR A 222 29.37 -15.39 -30.40
N GLU A 223 29.64 -14.17 -29.96
CA GLU A 223 29.66 -13.81 -28.54
C GLU A 223 28.29 -14.06 -27.88
N ASP A 224 27.19 -13.59 -28.48
CA ASP A 224 25.84 -13.85 -27.99
C ASP A 224 25.50 -15.35 -27.95
N SER A 225 25.88 -16.08 -29.00
CA SER A 225 25.64 -17.53 -29.10
C SER A 225 26.40 -18.31 -28.03
N ILE A 226 27.67 -17.96 -27.80
CA ILE A 226 28.52 -18.56 -26.76
C ILE A 226 27.96 -18.22 -25.38
N LYS A 227 27.52 -16.98 -25.16
CA LYS A 227 26.90 -16.56 -23.91
C LYS A 227 25.62 -17.33 -23.63
N ALA A 228 24.71 -17.43 -24.59
CA ALA A 228 23.48 -18.21 -24.46
C ALA A 228 23.76 -19.69 -24.14
N ARG A 229 24.72 -20.31 -24.84
CA ARG A 229 25.17 -21.69 -24.57
C ARG A 229 25.74 -21.85 -23.16
N THR A 230 26.57 -20.92 -22.73
CA THR A 230 27.20 -20.95 -21.40
C THR A 230 26.17 -20.81 -20.30
N GLU A 231 25.25 -19.85 -20.42
CA GLU A 231 24.14 -19.65 -19.49
C GLU A 231 23.23 -20.88 -19.43
N VAL A 232 22.85 -21.44 -20.58
CA VAL A 232 22.00 -22.64 -20.63
C VAL A 232 22.70 -23.84 -19.98
N LYS A 233 23.98 -24.06 -20.30
CA LYS A 233 24.77 -25.15 -19.72
C LYS A 233 24.98 -24.97 -18.22
N LYS A 234 25.06 -23.75 -17.72
CA LYS A 234 25.21 -23.46 -16.28
C LYS A 234 23.90 -23.68 -15.53
N HIS A 235 22.79 -23.19 -16.06
CA HIS A 235 21.53 -23.09 -15.32
C HIS A 235 20.50 -24.17 -15.64
N TYR A 236 20.67 -24.99 -16.68
CA TYR A 236 19.69 -26.01 -17.07
C TYR A 236 20.33 -27.40 -17.24
N GLN A 237 21.09 -27.85 -16.22
CA GLN A 237 21.80 -29.15 -16.18
C GLN A 237 20.95 -30.34 -15.74
N SER A 238 19.83 -30.10 -15.06
CA SER A 238 18.85 -31.11 -14.69
C SER A 238 17.43 -30.61 -14.97
N PRO A 239 16.42 -31.50 -15.03
CA PRO A 239 15.01 -31.11 -15.12
C PRO A 239 14.58 -30.17 -13.99
N ASP A 240 15.10 -30.39 -12.78
CA ASP A 240 14.78 -29.60 -11.58
C ASP A 240 15.30 -28.16 -11.66
N ALA A 241 16.25 -27.90 -12.54
CA ALA A 241 16.81 -26.57 -12.73
C ALA A 241 15.82 -25.60 -13.42
N LEU A 242 14.78 -26.13 -14.08
CA LEU A 242 13.64 -25.35 -14.54
C LEU A 242 12.52 -25.44 -13.49
N PRO A 243 12.31 -24.41 -12.64
CA PRO A 243 11.38 -24.51 -11.52
C PRO A 243 9.92 -24.74 -11.95
N ARG A 244 9.22 -25.67 -11.29
CA ARG A 244 7.78 -25.93 -11.57
C ARG A 244 6.90 -24.75 -11.19
N VAL A 245 7.15 -24.16 -10.02
CA VAL A 245 6.36 -23.06 -9.47
C VAL A 245 7.31 -21.90 -9.16
N ILE A 246 7.01 -20.75 -9.75
CA ILE A 246 7.77 -19.52 -9.54
C ILE A 246 6.84 -18.40 -9.04
N ALA A 247 7.38 -17.46 -8.28
CA ALA A 247 6.72 -16.21 -7.90
C ALA A 247 7.46 -15.01 -8.49
N PRO A 248 6.72 -13.95 -8.86
CA PRO A 248 7.36 -12.73 -9.34
C PRO A 248 8.13 -12.06 -8.21
N THR A 249 9.14 -11.27 -8.56
CA THR A 249 9.82 -10.39 -7.61
C THR A 249 9.05 -9.06 -7.50
N GLU A 250 9.53 -8.15 -6.66
CA GLU A 250 9.05 -6.76 -6.61
C GLU A 250 9.13 -6.03 -7.96
N ASP A 251 10.01 -6.49 -8.85
CA ASP A 251 10.22 -5.96 -10.20
C ASP A 251 9.44 -6.74 -11.26
N GLY A 252 8.53 -7.63 -10.85
CA GLY A 252 7.71 -8.45 -11.74
C GLY A 252 8.34 -9.78 -12.14
N TRP A 253 7.87 -10.32 -13.26
CA TRP A 253 8.36 -11.58 -13.82
C TRP A 253 9.73 -11.40 -14.45
N GLN A 254 10.74 -11.99 -13.82
CA GLN A 254 12.11 -11.93 -14.31
C GLN A 254 12.35 -12.93 -15.44
N GLN A 255 13.29 -12.58 -16.31
CA GLN A 255 13.78 -13.45 -17.37
C GLN A 255 15.30 -13.59 -17.22
N PRO A 256 15.85 -14.80 -17.26
CA PRO A 256 15.19 -16.11 -17.39
C PRO A 256 14.42 -16.62 -16.16
N PRO A 257 13.61 -17.71 -16.29
CA PRO A 257 12.75 -18.23 -15.22
C PRO A 257 13.44 -18.44 -13.87
N HIS A 258 14.68 -18.94 -13.86
CA HIS A 258 15.44 -19.23 -12.64
C HIS A 258 15.81 -17.97 -11.81
N ARG A 259 15.60 -16.76 -12.35
CA ARG A 259 15.77 -15.50 -11.62
C ARG A 259 14.53 -15.12 -10.81
N ASN A 260 13.40 -15.78 -11.06
CA ASN A 260 12.22 -15.63 -10.22
C ASN A 260 12.40 -16.40 -8.93
N ARG A 261 11.55 -16.10 -7.95
CA ARG A 261 11.56 -16.83 -6.70
C ARG A 261 10.96 -18.21 -6.90
N ILE A 262 11.64 -19.25 -6.41
CA ILE A 262 11.16 -20.63 -6.49
C ILE A 262 10.27 -20.89 -5.27
N LEU A 263 9.05 -21.38 -5.49
CA LEU A 263 8.11 -21.70 -4.42
C LEU A 263 8.01 -23.21 -4.22
N ALA A 264 8.15 -23.63 -2.96
CA ALA A 264 7.84 -24.98 -2.54
C ALA A 264 6.36 -25.12 -2.14
N PRO A 265 5.77 -26.32 -2.23
CA PRO A 265 4.42 -26.56 -1.75
C PRO A 265 4.33 -26.38 -0.24
N THR A 266 3.47 -25.47 0.22
CA THR A 266 3.33 -25.13 1.64
C THR A 266 2.07 -24.30 1.88
N LYS A 267 1.71 -24.11 3.14
CA LYS A 267 0.69 -23.15 3.54
C LYS A 267 1.29 -21.74 3.56
N ALA A 268 0.52 -20.76 3.11
CA ALA A 268 0.97 -19.38 3.06
C ALA A 268 -0.20 -18.44 3.37
N GLN A 269 0.11 -17.16 3.59
CA GLN A 269 -0.89 -16.11 3.70
C GLN A 269 -0.66 -15.06 2.63
N ILE A 270 -1.72 -14.64 1.95
CA ILE A 270 -1.71 -13.44 1.14
C ILE A 270 -2.05 -12.28 2.06
N VAL A 271 -1.18 -11.27 2.09
CA VAL A 271 -1.37 -10.06 2.87
C VAL A 271 -1.39 -8.87 1.91
N ILE A 272 -2.56 -8.22 1.79
CA ILE A 272 -2.71 -6.95 1.08
C ILE A 272 -2.77 -5.84 2.12
N THR A 273 -1.86 -4.89 2.02
CA THR A 273 -1.81 -3.70 2.90
C THR A 273 -2.04 -2.45 2.08
N ALA A 274 -2.55 -1.39 2.71
CA ALA A 274 -2.57 -0.04 2.15
C ALA A 274 -2.28 0.98 3.24
N LYS A 275 -1.85 2.19 2.87
CA LYS A 275 -1.51 3.25 3.84
C LYS A 275 -2.72 3.66 4.69
N ASN A 276 -3.91 3.64 4.11
CA ASN A 276 -5.14 4.17 4.67
C ASN A 276 -6.25 3.12 4.87
N ALA A 277 -5.96 1.83 4.71
CA ALA A 277 -6.91 0.73 4.88
C ALA A 277 -6.38 -0.32 5.86
N GLU A 278 -7.29 -1.10 6.44
CA GLU A 278 -6.93 -2.27 7.22
C GLU A 278 -6.37 -3.37 6.31
N PRO A 279 -5.40 -4.18 6.79
CA PRO A 279 -4.81 -5.23 6.00
C PRO A 279 -5.84 -6.34 5.71
N CYS A 280 -5.89 -6.79 4.45
CA CYS A 280 -6.64 -7.96 4.05
C CYS A 280 -5.71 -9.18 4.07
N VAL A 281 -5.98 -10.14 4.96
CA VAL A 281 -5.19 -11.36 5.11
C VAL A 281 -6.05 -12.57 4.73
N VAL A 282 -5.51 -13.44 3.87
CA VAL A 282 -6.19 -14.65 3.42
C VAL A 282 -5.23 -15.82 3.42
N ASP A 283 -5.60 -16.92 4.08
CA ASP A 283 -4.84 -18.16 4.05
C ASP A 283 -5.01 -18.90 2.72
N ILE A 284 -3.90 -19.44 2.23
CA ILE A 284 -3.84 -20.25 1.01
C ILE A 284 -2.91 -21.46 1.20
N GLU A 285 -3.04 -22.41 0.29
CA GLU A 285 -2.13 -23.54 0.12
C GLU A 285 -1.52 -23.48 -1.27
N ILE A 286 -0.19 -23.53 -1.35
CA ILE A 286 0.57 -23.69 -2.59
C ILE A 286 0.67 -25.19 -2.86
N LEU A 287 0.12 -25.62 -3.99
CA LEU A 287 -0.04 -27.02 -4.35
C LEU A 287 1.23 -27.60 -4.98
N ALA A 288 1.56 -28.84 -4.63
CA ALA A 288 2.66 -29.59 -5.23
C ALA A 288 2.38 -29.98 -6.68
N GLN A 289 1.11 -30.28 -6.98
CA GLN A 289 0.62 -30.57 -8.31
C GLN A 289 -0.56 -29.66 -8.62
N PRO A 290 -0.53 -28.95 -9.75
CA PRO A 290 -1.62 -28.07 -10.11
C PRO A 290 -2.90 -28.85 -10.38
N VAL A 291 -4.03 -28.35 -9.88
CA VAL A 291 -5.36 -28.88 -10.19
C VAL A 291 -6.02 -27.89 -11.14
N ASP A 292 -6.35 -28.33 -12.36
CA ASP A 292 -6.93 -27.48 -13.41
C ASP A 292 -6.09 -26.21 -13.71
N GLY A 293 -4.76 -26.33 -13.65
CA GLY A 293 -3.84 -25.21 -13.86
C GLY A 293 -3.71 -24.24 -12.68
N ARG A 294 -4.36 -24.53 -11.54
CA ARG A 294 -4.26 -23.74 -10.31
C ARG A 294 -3.13 -24.25 -9.42
N ALA A 295 -2.22 -23.36 -9.05
CA ALA A 295 -1.14 -23.63 -8.08
C ALA A 295 -1.53 -23.28 -6.66
N ILE A 296 -2.63 -22.55 -6.48
CA ILE A 296 -3.07 -22.07 -5.19
C ILE A 296 -4.50 -22.51 -4.91
N LYS A 297 -4.76 -22.78 -3.65
CA LYS A 297 -6.09 -23.07 -3.11
C LYS A 297 -6.35 -22.16 -1.92
N PHE A 298 -7.52 -21.55 -1.86
CA PHE A 298 -7.96 -20.81 -0.68
C PHE A 298 -8.38 -21.77 0.43
N ILE A 299 -7.95 -21.48 1.65
CA ILE A 299 -8.35 -22.20 2.87
C ILE A 299 -9.52 -21.46 3.53
#